data_AF-N1W0R3-F1
#
_entry.id   AF-N1W0R3-F1
#
_cell.length_a   1.000
_cell.length_b   1.000
_cell.length_c   1.000
_cell.angle_alpha   90.00
_cell.angle_beta   90.00
_cell.angle_gamma   90.00
#
_symmetry.space_group_name_H-M   'P 1'
#
loop_
_entity.id
_entity.type
_entity.pdbx_description
1 polymer ?
#
loop_
_entity_poly.entity_id
_entity_poly.type
_entity_poly.pdbx_seq_one_letter_code
_entity_poly.pdbx_strand_id
1 'polypeptide(L)' 'MNLYKKMPFVWVQNKIGLSWQITLTQLIELLSYKKSEKVGSVYKAFLAMKKIIIAVLEKAAKGNQ' A
#
# COMPACT_ATOMS: atom_id res chain seq x y z
N MET A 1 4.01 22.86 -17.78
CA MET A 1 4.16 22.71 -16.31
C MET A 1 3.57 21.35 -15.92
N ASN A 2 4.36 20.29 -15.91
CA ASN A 2 3.88 18.94 -15.55
C ASN A 2 3.79 18.83 -14.03
N LEU A 3 2.58 19.00 -13.48
CA LEU A 3 2.31 18.97 -12.04
C LEU A 3 2.26 17.56 -11.43
N TYR A 4 2.72 16.53 -12.13
CA TYR A 4 2.77 15.16 -11.59
C TYR A 4 3.95 15.00 -10.62
N LYS A 5 3.82 15.61 -9.44
CA LYS A 5 4.65 15.26 -8.28
C LYS A 5 4.40 13.78 -7.99
N LYS A 6 5.46 12.97 -8.01
CA LYS A 6 5.38 11.53 -7.76
C LYS A 6 5.03 11.31 -6.28
N MET A 7 3.73 11.20 -5.99
CA MET A 7 3.22 10.92 -4.66
C MET A 7 3.25 9.41 -4.40
N PRO A 8 3.32 8.97 -3.13
CA PRO A 8 3.20 7.54 -2.82
C PRO A 8 1.93 6.99 -3.46
N PHE A 9 1.99 5.81 -4.09
CA PHE A 9 1.04 5.31 -5.10
C PHE A 9 -0.45 5.32 -4.73
N VAL A 10 -0.76 5.46 -3.45
CA VAL A 10 -2.11 5.48 -2.89
C VAL A 10 -2.67 6.91 -2.80
N TRP A 11 -1.86 7.91 -3.08
CA TRP A 11 -2.19 9.32 -2.93
C TRP A 11 -2.46 9.97 -4.28
N VAL A 12 -3.60 10.63 -4.38
CA VAL A 12 -4.04 11.39 -5.55
C VAL A 12 -4.30 12.82 -5.12
N GLN A 13 -3.75 13.78 -5.86
CA GLN A 13 -4.03 15.20 -5.65
C GLN A 13 -5.07 15.68 -6.68
N ASN A 14 -6.12 16.35 -6.19
CA ASN A 14 -7.12 16.94 -7.08
C ASN A 14 -6.63 18.31 -7.61
N LYS A 15 -7.42 18.91 -8.51
CA LYS A 15 -7.08 20.19 -9.18
C LYS A 15 -6.91 21.37 -8.23
N ILE A 16 -7.49 21.31 -7.02
CA ILE A 16 -7.40 22.37 -6.01
C ILE A 16 -6.29 22.11 -4.98
N GLY A 17 -5.45 21.09 -5.21
CA GLY A 17 -4.30 20.79 -4.35
C GLY A 17 -4.62 19.89 -3.15
N LEU A 18 -5.87 19.43 -2.98
CA LEU A 18 -6.26 18.52 -1.92
C LEU A 18 -5.82 17.09 -2.24
N SER A 19 -5.18 16.43 -1.27
CA SER A 19 -4.62 15.09 -1.41
C SER A 19 -5.51 14.05 -0.73
N TRP A 20 -5.85 13.00 -1.47
CA TRP A 20 -6.68 11.89 -1.01
C TRP A 20 -5.89 10.59 -1.04
N GLN A 21 -6.05 9.76 -0.02
CA GLN A 21 -5.50 8.41 -0.02
C GLN A 21 -6.60 7.39 -0.31
N ILE A 22 -6.47 6.62 -1.40
CA ILE A 22 -7.43 5.57 -1.77
C ILE A 22 -6.90 4.22 -1.27
N THR A 23 -7.27 3.84 -0.05
CA THR A 23 -6.79 2.61 0.60
C THR A 23 -7.81 1.47 0.45
N LEU A 24 -7.33 0.26 0.16
CA LEU A 24 -8.16 -0.95 0.19
C LEU A 24 -8.39 -1.40 1.63
N THR A 25 -9.62 -1.78 1.98
CA THR A 25 -9.97 -2.33 3.31
C THR A 25 -9.10 -3.53 3.68
N GLN A 26 -8.89 -4.44 2.74
CA GLN A 26 -8.03 -5.62 2.95
C GLN A 26 -6.57 -5.27 3.24
N LEU A 27 -6.05 -4.16 2.69
CA LEU A 27 -4.71 -3.68 3.04
C LEU A 27 -4.66 -3.21 4.50
N ILE A 28 -5.72 -2.54 4.97
CA ILE A 28 -5.83 -2.10 6.36
C ILE A 28 -5.84 -3.33 7.27
N GLU A 29 -6.61 -4.36 6.95
CA GLU A 29 -6.67 -5.61 7.72
C GLU A 29 -5.29 -6.30 7.79
N LEU A 30 -4.62 -6.46 6.65
CA LEU A 30 -3.28 -7.08 6.59
C LEU A 30 -2.22 -6.30 7.38
N LEU A 31 -2.33 -4.97 7.45
CA LEU A 31 -1.42 -4.12 8.21
C LEU A 31 -1.82 -3.92 9.69
N SER A 32 -3.08 -4.20 10.04
CA SER A 32 -3.60 -4.01 11.40
C SER A 32 -3.34 -5.19 12.33
N TYR A 33 -2.81 -6.31 11.82
CA TYR A 33 -2.42 -7.44 12.65
C TYR A 33 -1.36 -7.04 13.68
N LYS A 34 -1.65 -7.18 14.97
CA LYS A 34 -0.77 -6.77 16.06
C LYS A 34 0.51 -7.62 16.07
N LYS A 35 1.67 -7.03 15.72
CA LYS A 35 3.03 -7.59 15.84
C LYS A 35 3.20 -9.03 15.32
N SER A 36 2.85 -9.27 14.06
CA SER A 36 3.27 -10.50 13.37
C SER A 36 4.42 -10.18 12.40
N GLU A 37 5.41 -11.05 12.30
CA GLU A 37 6.47 -10.97 11.26
C GLU A 37 5.88 -10.86 9.83
N LYS A 38 4.64 -11.34 9.67
CA LYS A 38 3.81 -11.20 8.47
C LYS A 38 3.56 -9.75 8.09
N VAL A 39 3.34 -8.85 9.06
CA VAL A 39 3.11 -7.42 8.80
C VAL A 39 4.34 -6.76 8.20
N GLY A 40 5.53 -7.11 8.71
CA GLY A 40 6.79 -6.62 8.15
C GLY A 40 6.97 -7.01 6.68
N SER A 41 6.62 -8.26 6.36
CA SER A 41 6.67 -8.78 4.98
C SER A 41 5.65 -8.09 4.06
N VAL A 42 4.41 -7.89 4.52
CA VAL A 42 3.37 -7.14 3.79
C VAL A 42 3.80 -5.69 3.56
N TYR A 43 4.34 -5.04 4.59
CA TYR A 43 4.78 -3.64 4.51
C TYR A 43 5.95 -3.48 3.53
N LYS A 44 6.94 -4.39 3.58
CA LYS A 44 8.07 -4.42 2.65
C LYS A 44 7.61 -4.63 1.21
N ALA A 45 6.66 -5.55 0.99
CA ALA A 45 6.07 -5.77 -0.32
C ALA A 45 5.32 -4.52 -0.81
N PHE A 46 4.50 -3.91 0.04
CA PHE A 46 3.74 -2.69 -0.27
C PHE A 46 4.64 -1.52 -0.70
N LEU A 47 5.75 -1.29 0.02
CA LEU A 47 6.70 -0.20 -0.30
C LEU A 47 7.45 -0.41 -1.62
N ALA A 48 7.64 -1.66 -2.07
CA ALA A 48 8.32 -1.97 -3.32
C ALA A 48 7.42 -1.86 -4.56
N MET A 49 6.10 -1.78 -4.39
CA MET A 49 5.13 -1.85 -5.48
C MET A 49 4.77 -0.47 -6.06
N LYS A 50 4.58 -0.42 -7.38
CA LYS A 50 4.03 0.75 -8.09
C LYS A 50 2.50 0.77 -8.17
N LYS A 51 1.85 -0.37 -7.91
CA LYS A 51 0.41 -0.56 -7.91
C LYS A 51 0.09 -1.62 -6.86
N ILE A 52 -0.97 -1.40 -6.09
CA ILE A 52 -1.39 -2.39 -5.08
C ILE A 52 -1.98 -3.60 -5.79
N ILE A 53 -1.39 -4.78 -5.56
CA ILE A 53 -1.92 -6.07 -6.01
C ILE A 53 -2.17 -6.92 -4.76
N ILE A 54 -3.44 -7.14 -4.43
CA ILE A 54 -3.82 -7.75 -3.17
C ILE A 54 -3.31 -9.19 -3.02
N ALA A 55 -3.35 -9.98 -4.09
CA ALA A 55 -2.82 -11.34 -4.10
C ALA A 55 -1.33 -11.43 -3.73
N VAL A 56 -0.54 -10.41 -4.09
CA VAL A 56 0.89 -10.35 -3.74
C VAL A 56 1.07 -10.02 -2.26
N LEU A 57 0.22 -9.14 -1.72
CA LEU A 57 0.24 -8.79 -0.29
C LEU A 57 -0.24 -9.96 0.57
N GLU A 58 -1.27 -10.70 0.16
CA GLU A 58 -1.70 -11.92 0.84
C GLU A 58 -0.62 -13.00 0.83
N LYS A 59 0.10 -13.16 -0.29
CA LYS A 59 1.25 -14.08 -0.36
C LYS A 59 2.35 -13.65 0.60
N ALA A 60 2.67 -12.35 0.66
CA ALA A 60 3.63 -11.82 1.60
C ALA A 60 3.20 -12.01 3.07
N ALA A 61 1.89 -11.96 3.34
CA ALA A 61 1.33 -12.22 4.67
C ALA A 61 1.40 -13.70 5.06
N LYS A 62 1.33 -14.63 4.10
CA LYS A 62 1.39 -16.08 4.37
C LYS A 62 2.81 -16.56 4.70
N GLY A 63 3.85 -15.81 4.29
CA GLY A 63 5.26 -16.24 4.40
C GLY A 63 5.59 -17.30 3.35
N ASN A 64 6.87 -17.45 3.00
CA ASN A 64 7.31 -18.62 2.25
C ASN A 64 7.20 -19.83 3.19
N GLN A 65 6.27 -20.75 2.90
CA GLN A 65 6.41 -22.14 3.32
C GLN A 65 7.58 -22.79 2.58
#